data_AF-K9UP58-F1
#
_entry.id   AF-K9UP58-F1
#
_cell.length_a   1.000
_cell.length_b   1.000
_cell.length_c   1.000
_cell.angle_alpha   90.00
_cell.angle_beta   90.00
_cell.angle_gamma   90.00
#
_symmetry.space_group_name_H-M   'P 1'
#
loop_
_entity.id
_entity.type
_entity.pdbx_description
1 polymer ?
#
loop_
_entity_poly.entity_id
_entity_poly.type
_entity_poly.pdbx_seq_one_letter_code
_entity_poly.pdbx_strand_id
1 'polypeptide(L)' 'MNQSTTVSPSVLRLIWKSVLEFNYQILLSLPDRDLSEAIAQKVKERIVLAPDEAQRLDDYVASKLLLIRDLAIVN' A
#
# COMPACT_ATOMS: atom_id res chain seq x y z
N MET A 1 -1.44 24.92 1.89
CA MET A 1 -2.71 24.18 1.71
C MET A 1 -2.50 22.78 2.27
N ASN A 2 -2.95 22.52 3.50
CA ASN A 2 -2.87 21.19 4.11
C ASN A 2 -4.14 20.42 3.72
N GLN A 3 -4.11 19.75 2.57
CA GLN A 3 -5.16 18.81 2.18
C GLN A 3 -4.98 17.56 3.05
N SER A 4 -5.99 17.18 3.83
CA SER A 4 -5.95 16.02 4.72
C SER A 4 -5.53 14.76 3.96
N THR A 5 -4.28 14.34 4.16
CA THR A 5 -3.61 13.15 3.60
C THR A 5 -4.10 11.84 4.23
N THR A 6 -5.34 11.81 4.70
CA THR A 6 -5.81 10.76 5.60
C THR A 6 -6.58 9.71 4.80
N VAL A 7 -5.90 8.60 4.49
CA VAL A 7 -6.56 7.37 4.05
C VAL A 7 -7.51 6.89 5.15
N SER A 8 -8.73 6.50 4.79
CA SER A 8 -9.72 6.08 5.80
C SER A 8 -9.23 4.85 6.58
N PRO A 9 -9.61 4.67 7.87
CA PRO A 9 -9.13 3.56 8.69
C PRO A 9 -9.42 2.17 8.12
N SER A 10 -10.53 2.02 7.41
CA SER A 10 -10.89 0.77 6.74
C SER A 10 -9.94 0.44 5.59
N VAL A 11 -9.57 1.45 4.79
CA VAL A 11 -8.61 1.31 3.69
C VAL A 11 -7.21 1.07 4.24
N LEU A 12 -6.80 1.76 5.31
CA LEU A 12 -5.54 1.49 6.02
C LEU A 12 -5.42 0.04 6.46
N ARG A 13 -6.46 -0.51 7.09
CA ARG A 13 -6.50 -1.92 7.49
C ARG A 13 -6.37 -2.85 6.30
N LEU A 14 -7.03 -2.51 5.19
CA LEU A 14 -7.00 -3.30 3.97
C LEU A 14 -5.61 -3.29 3.32
N ILE A 15 -4.91 -2.15 3.31
CA ILE A 15 -3.52 -2.04 2.83
C ILE A 15 -2.63 -3.01 3.61
N TRP A 16 -2.61 -2.93 4.94
CA TRP A 16 -1.74 -3.78 5.75
C TRP A 16 -2.11 -5.26 5.66
N LYS A 17 -3.41 -5.57 5.56
CA LYS A 17 -3.83 -6.94 5.25
C LYS A 17 -3.30 -7.41 3.90
N SER A 18 -3.40 -6.57 2.86
CA SER A 18 -2.87 -6.89 1.53
C SER A 18 -1.36 -7.12 1.55
N VAL A 19 -0.59 -6.30 2.28
CA VAL A 19 0.87 -6.44 2.46
C VAL A 19 1.21 -7.80 3.08
N LEU A 20 0.52 -8.20 4.15
CA LEU A 20 0.76 -9.48 4.83
C LEU A 20 0.42 -10.71 3.98
N GLU A 21 -0.36 -10.55 2.91
CA GLU A 21 -0.68 -11.62 1.97
C GLU A 21 0.32 -11.72 0.79
N PHE A 22 1.27 -10.79 0.66
CA PHE A 22 2.33 -10.93 -0.32
C PHE A 22 3.37 -11.95 0.15
N ASN A 23 3.98 -12.64 -0.82
CA ASN A 23 5.19 -13.41 -0.55
C ASN A 23 6.32 -12.43 -0.17
N TYR A 24 7.04 -12.70 0.92
CA TYR A 24 8.12 -11.84 1.40
C TYR A 24 9.21 -11.60 0.35
N GLN A 25 9.52 -12.60 -0.49
CA GLN A 25 10.50 -12.44 -1.57
C GLN A 25 10.05 -11.39 -2.59
N ILE A 26 8.74 -11.28 -2.85
CA ILE A 26 8.18 -10.27 -3.75
C ILE A 26 8.31 -8.89 -3.12
N LEU A 27 8.02 -8.75 -1.82
CA LEU A 27 8.18 -7.49 -1.08
C LEU A 27 9.63 -7.00 -1.08
N LEU A 28 10.61 -7.91 -1.07
CA LEU A 28 12.03 -7.59 -1.04
C LEU A 28 12.63 -7.34 -2.45
N SER A 29 12.12 -8.01 -3.48
CA SER A 29 12.75 -8.02 -4.81
C SER A 29 12.12 -7.07 -5.82
N LEU A 30 10.83 -6.71 -5.68
CA LEU A 30 10.21 -5.78 -6.61
C LEU A 30 10.82 -4.38 -6.50
N PRO A 31 11.00 -3.66 -7.63
CA PRO A 31 11.29 -2.23 -7.61
C PRO A 31 10.19 -1.45 -6.88
N ASP A 32 10.55 -0.34 -6.23
CA ASP A 32 9.63 0.42 -5.39
C ASP A 32 8.35 0.88 -6.12
N ARG A 33 8.49 1.33 -7.37
CA ARG A 33 7.35 1.71 -8.21
C ARG A 33 6.39 0.53 -8.40
N ASP A 34 6.93 -0.59 -8.85
CA ASP A 34 6.15 -1.78 -9.17
C ASP A 34 5.53 -2.41 -7.91
N LEU A 35 6.26 -2.36 -6.78
CA LEU A 35 5.77 -2.81 -5.49
C LEU A 35 4.60 -1.96 -5.00
N SER A 36 4.72 -0.63 -5.09
CA SER A 36 3.65 0.29 -4.69
C SER A 36 2.39 0.09 -5.52
N GLU A 37 2.55 -0.09 -6.84
CA GLU A 37 1.45 -0.32 -7.76
C GLU A 37 0.78 -1.67 -7.49
N ALA A 38 1.56 -2.74 -7.27
CA ALA A 38 1.04 -4.06 -6.96
C ALA A 38 0.21 -4.07 -5.65
N ILE A 39 0.70 -3.41 -4.60
CA ILE A 39 -0.02 -3.32 -3.32
C ILE A 39 -1.29 -2.49 -3.48
N ALA A 40 -1.22 -1.33 -4.12
CA ALA A 40 -2.37 -0.49 -4.35
C ALA A 40 -3.44 -1.18 -5.21
N GLN A 41 -3.01 -1.90 -6.25
CA GLN A 41 -3.90 -2.65 -7.12
C GLN A 41 -4.63 -3.76 -6.34
N LYS A 42 -3.92 -4.52 -5.49
CA LYS A 42 -4.55 -5.52 -4.61
C LYS A 42 -5.63 -4.93 -3.69
N VAL A 43 -5.48 -3.68 -3.27
CA VAL A 43 -6.49 -2.97 -2.46
C VAL A 43 -7.67 -2.53 -3.35
N LYS A 44 -7.40 -1.94 -4.50
CA LYS A 44 -8.41 -1.48 -5.48
C LYS A 44 -9.25 -2.63 -6.06
N GLU A 45 -8.73 -3.85 -6.08
CA GLU A 45 -9.49 -5.06 -6.45
C GLU A 45 -10.55 -5.46 -5.41
N ARG A 46 -10.43 -4.99 -4.17
CA ARG A 46 -11.29 -5.38 -3.05
C ARG A 46 -12.33 -4.33 -2.69
N ILE A 47 -12.11 -3.08 -3.09
CA ILE A 47 -12.97 -1.95 -2.78
C ILE A 47 -13.01 -0.96 -3.94
N VAL A 48 -14.16 -0.33 -4.12
CA VAL A 48 -14.29 0.82 -5.03
C VAL A 48 -13.89 2.07 -4.27
N LEU A 49 -12.93 2.82 -4.83
CA LEU A 49 -12.46 4.09 -4.28
C LEU A 49 -12.84 5.23 -5.22
N ALA A 50 -13.17 6.39 -4.65
CA ALA A 50 -13.24 7.61 -5.42
C ALA A 50 -11.84 7.97 -5.98
N PRO A 51 -11.73 8.72 -7.09
CA PRO A 51 -10.43 9.05 -7.68
C PRO A 51 -9.45 9.75 -6.72
N ASP A 52 -9.95 10.60 -5.83
CA ASP A 52 -9.13 11.27 -4.82
C ASP A 52 -8.66 10.32 -3.71
N GLU A 53 -9.51 9.37 -3.30
CA GLU A 53 -9.13 8.31 -2.36
C GLU A 53 -8.13 7.34 -2.96
N ALA A 54 -8.26 7.01 -4.25
CA ALA A 54 -7.33 6.16 -4.98
C ALA A 54 -5.93 6.80 -5.05
N GLN A 55 -5.86 8.12 -5.30
CA GLN A 55 -4.58 8.83 -5.27
C GLN A 55 -3.96 8.83 -3.86
N ARG A 56 -4.76 9.07 -2.82
CA ARG A 56 -4.27 9.03 -1.43
C ARG A 56 -3.77 7.64 -1.03
N LEU A 57 -4.42 6.58 -1.52
CA LEU A 57 -3.95 5.20 -1.35
C LEU A 57 -2.56 5.04 -1.97
N ASP A 58 -2.38 5.46 -3.22
CA ASP A 58 -1.11 5.34 -3.95
C ASP A 58 0.02 6.08 -3.22
N ASP A 59 -0.25 7.34 -2.83
CA ASP A 59 0.70 8.17 -2.07
C ASP A 59 1.05 7.54 -0.71
N TYR A 60 0.05 7.00 -0.01
CA TYR A 60 0.26 6.36 1.28
C TYR A 60 1.14 5.12 1.15
N VAL A 61 0.85 4.23 0.20
CA VAL A 61 1.63 3.01 -0.02
C VAL A 61 3.08 3.35 -0.38
N ALA A 62 3.29 4.29 -1.31
CA ALA A 62 4.62 4.76 -1.68
C ALA A 62 5.40 5.30 -0.47
N SER A 63 4.74 6.03 0.43
CA SER A 63 5.35 6.55 1.66
C SER A 63 5.69 5.48 2.73
N LYS A 64 5.29 4.22 2.52
CA LYS A 64 5.48 3.11 3.48
C LYS A 64 6.35 1.98 2.95
N LEU A 65 6.91 2.09 1.75
CA LEU A 65 7.71 1.02 1.15
C LEU A 65 8.89 0.57 2.00
N LEU A 66 9.62 1.50 2.64
CA LEU A 66 10.71 1.15 3.55
C LEU A 66 10.22 0.29 4.72
N LEU A 67 9.12 0.68 5.37
CA LEU A 67 8.53 -0.09 6.46
C LEU A 67 8.03 -1.47 5.98
N ILE A 68 7.45 -1.53 4.79
CA ILE A 68 6.99 -2.79 4.19
C ILE A 68 8.17 -3.74 3.96
N ARG A 69 9.30 -3.23 3.45
CA ARG A 69 10.53 -4.00 3.27
C ARG A 69 11.10 -4.46 4.61
N ASP A 70 11.15 -3.57 5.62
CA ASP A 70 11.64 -3.91 6.95
C ASP A 70 10.82 -5.06 7.58
N LEU A 71 9.48 -5.01 7.44
CA LEU A 71 8.60 -6.09 7.91
C LEU A 71 8.89 -7.41 7.19
N ALA A 72 9.22 -7.37 5.89
CA ALA A 72 9.55 -8.56 5.13
C ALA A 72 10.93 -9.17 5.45
N ILE A 73 11.84 -8.42 6.09
CA ILE A 73 13.13 -8.93 6.57
C ILE A 73 12.96 -9.70 7.89
N VAL A 74 12.04 -9.26 8.74
CA VAL A 74 11.83 -9.82 10.09
C VAL A 74 11.01 -11.11 10.08
N ASN A 75 10.24 -11.38 9.02
CA ASN A 75 9.40 -12.56 8.86
C ASN A 75 10.04 -13.59 7.93
#